data_AF-A0A416FFJ6-F1
#
_entry.id   AF-A0A416FFJ6-F1
#
_cell.length_a   1.000
_cell.length_b   1.000
_cell.length_c   1.000
_cell.angle_alpha   90.00
_cell.angle_beta   90.00
_cell.angle_gamma   90.00
#
_symmetry.space_group_name_H-M   'P 1'
#
loop_
_entity.id
_entity.type
_entity.pdbx_description
1 polymer ?
#
loop_
_entity_poly.entity_id
_entity_poly.type
_entity_poly.pdbx_seq_one_letter_code
_entity_poly.pdbx_strand_id
1 'polypeptide(L)'
;METKNIIYKLRTQKGMSQDELAGKIMVTRQAVSRWENGETIPNTETLKLLSREFDVSINTLLGEPRELICQCCGMPLYDDSVIGRDQDGDLNEDYCKWCYADGTYTYHNMDDLINVCVKHMVNENFTEEQARAYMKELLPTLDYWKRYEKLSDHGQFEEFKKQLIEEINDLHIEGLPKVETLYALVGKDINLAYPLPNGNAVPFLDDQKTYLGNQLECEFGGERCFGVLAGMDFLLIATYEKDGINPELVLYKKR
;
A
#
# COMPACT_ATOMS: atom_id res chain seq x y z
N MET A 1 -4.48 10.84 -33.73
CA MET A 1 -3.59 11.95 -34.14
C MET A 1 -2.24 11.32 -34.47
N GLU A 2 -1.56 11.69 -35.56
CA GLU A 2 -0.22 11.17 -35.81
C GLU A 2 0.76 11.67 -34.75
N THR A 3 1.52 10.76 -34.15
CA THR A 3 2.55 10.92 -33.11
C THR A 3 3.43 12.15 -33.31
N LYS A 4 3.81 12.45 -34.57
CA LYS A 4 4.68 13.58 -34.95
C LYS A 4 4.17 14.96 -34.50
N ASN A 5 2.86 15.13 -34.39
CA ASN A 5 2.26 16.41 -34.01
C ASN A 5 2.32 16.68 -32.50
N ILE A 6 2.55 15.65 -31.67
CA ILE A 6 2.43 15.78 -30.21
C ILE A 6 3.63 16.49 -29.62
N ILE A 7 4.86 16.08 -29.98
CA ILE A 7 6.09 16.74 -29.51
C ILE A 7 6.12 18.21 -29.92
N TYR A 8 5.80 18.51 -31.19
CA TYR A 8 5.71 19.87 -31.69
C TYR A 8 4.70 20.72 -30.90
N LYS A 9 3.50 20.17 -30.64
CA LYS A 9 2.44 20.85 -29.88
C LYS A 9 2.88 21.12 -28.44
N LEU A 10 3.42 20.13 -27.73
CA LEU A 10 3.85 20.27 -26.34
C LEU A 10 5.01 21.28 -26.22
N ARG A 11 6.00 21.20 -27.11
CA ARG A 11 7.12 22.14 -27.15
C ARG A 11 6.64 23.58 -27.36
N THR A 12 5.76 23.80 -28.34
CA THR A 12 5.27 25.15 -28.66
C THR A 12 4.33 25.70 -27.59
N GLN A 13 3.55 24.86 -26.91
CA GLN A 13 2.75 25.25 -25.75
C GLN A 13 3.60 25.76 -24.58
N LYS A 14 4.81 25.21 -24.40
CA LYS A 14 5.78 25.71 -23.42
C LYS A 14 6.65 26.87 -23.95
N GLY A 15 6.40 27.35 -25.17
CA GLY A 15 7.12 28.49 -25.76
C GLY A 15 8.57 28.21 -26.15
N MET A 16 8.98 26.95 -26.29
CA MET A 16 10.36 26.56 -26.58
C MET A 16 10.63 26.46 -28.08
N SER A 17 11.84 26.81 -28.50
CA SER A 17 12.43 26.47 -29.79
C SER A 17 12.94 25.01 -29.82
N GLN A 18 13.19 24.47 -31.01
CA GLN A 18 13.78 23.12 -31.15
C GLN A 18 15.15 23.02 -30.49
N ASP A 19 15.95 24.09 -30.55
CA ASP A 19 17.28 24.15 -29.91
C ASP A 19 17.18 24.13 -28.39
N GLU A 20 16.22 24.85 -27.80
CA GLU A 20 16.00 24.87 -26.34
C GLU A 20 15.54 23.51 -25.82
N LEU A 21 14.59 22.86 -26.50
CA LEU A 21 14.17 21.50 -26.14
C LEU A 21 15.35 20.53 -26.24
N ALA A 22 16.11 20.60 -27.34
CA ALA A 22 17.26 19.73 -27.57
C ALA A 22 18.30 19.86 -26.45
N GLY A 23 18.58 21.09 -26.01
CA GLY A 23 19.46 21.36 -24.87
C GLY A 23 18.95 20.77 -23.55
N LYS A 24 17.64 20.86 -23.27
CA LYS A 24 17.02 20.35 -22.04
C LYS A 24 17.10 18.82 -21.91
N ILE A 25 16.87 18.10 -23.00
CA ILE A 25 16.86 16.62 -23.00
C ILE A 25 18.16 16.02 -23.55
N MET A 26 19.22 16.83 -23.69
CA MET A 26 20.57 16.41 -24.09
C MET A 26 20.64 15.69 -25.45
N VAL A 27 19.92 16.21 -26.45
CA VAL A 27 19.94 15.69 -27.83
C VAL A 27 20.31 16.79 -28.82
N THR A 28 20.42 16.45 -30.10
CA THR A 28 20.64 17.46 -31.15
C THR A 28 19.32 18.08 -31.60
N ARG A 29 19.35 19.37 -31.99
CA ARG A 29 18.21 20.03 -32.65
C ARG A 29 17.72 19.26 -33.87
N GLN A 30 18.65 18.65 -34.61
CA GLN A 30 18.31 17.82 -35.77
C GLN A 30 17.47 16.61 -35.36
N ALA A 31 17.75 15.96 -34.23
CA ALA A 31 16.91 14.89 -33.70
C ALA A 31 15.48 15.36 -33.42
N VAL A 32 15.32 16.50 -32.72
CA VAL A 32 14.00 17.11 -32.45
C VAL A 32 13.25 17.38 -33.75
N SER A 33 13.91 17.99 -34.74
CA SER A 33 13.30 18.27 -36.05
C SER A 33 12.83 16.98 -36.74
N ARG A 34 13.63 15.92 -36.71
CA ARG A 34 13.27 14.63 -37.33
C ARG A 34 12.09 13.96 -36.64
N TRP A 35 11.93 14.12 -35.32
CA TRP A 35 10.75 13.62 -34.61
C TRP A 35 9.49 14.40 -34.95
N GLU A 36 9.57 15.73 -34.98
CA GLU A 36 8.44 16.61 -35.31
C GLU A 36 7.97 16.46 -36.76
N ASN A 37 8.87 16.09 -37.67
CA ASN A 37 8.55 15.77 -39.06
C ASN A 37 8.14 14.30 -39.29
N GLY A 38 8.20 13.45 -38.26
CA GLY A 38 7.84 12.04 -38.33
C GLY A 38 8.86 11.16 -39.07
N GLU A 39 10.10 11.62 -39.24
CA GLU A 39 11.18 10.85 -39.89
C GLU A 39 11.76 9.77 -38.98
N THR A 40 11.72 9.99 -37.66
CA THR A 40 12.23 9.07 -36.64
C THR A 40 11.37 9.16 -35.38
N ILE A 41 11.48 8.19 -34.48
CA ILE A 41 10.82 8.17 -33.17
C ILE A 41 11.91 8.28 -32.09
N PRO A 42 11.68 9.00 -30.97
CA PRO A 42 12.63 9.02 -29.86
C PRO A 42 12.83 7.62 -29.28
N ASN A 43 14.03 7.32 -28.80
CA ASN A 43 14.28 6.05 -28.08
C ASN A 43 13.71 6.09 -26.66
N THR A 44 13.70 4.95 -25.97
CA THR A 44 13.12 4.80 -24.63
C THR A 44 13.66 5.81 -23.61
N GLU A 45 14.97 6.03 -23.57
CA GLU A 45 15.58 7.01 -22.64
C GLU A 45 15.16 8.44 -22.97
N THR A 46 15.08 8.78 -24.25
CA THR A 46 14.63 10.10 -24.69
C THR A 46 13.15 10.31 -24.41
N LEU A 47 12.32 9.27 -24.56
CA LEU A 47 10.90 9.31 -24.22
C LEU A 47 10.68 9.60 -22.73
N LYS A 48 11.50 9.00 -21.84
CA LYS A 48 11.46 9.32 -20.41
C LYS A 48 11.81 10.78 -20.13
N LEU A 49 12.86 11.31 -20.77
CA LEU A 49 13.25 12.71 -20.63
C LEU A 49 12.15 13.66 -21.15
N LEU A 50 11.55 13.35 -22.30
CA LEU A 50 10.44 14.10 -22.87
C LEU A 50 9.19 14.03 -21.97
N SER A 51 8.92 12.87 -21.39
CA SER A 51 7.81 12.65 -20.44
C SER A 51 7.96 13.55 -19.22
N ARG A 52 9.15 13.58 -18.61
CA ARG A 52 9.48 14.50 -17.50
C ARG A 52 9.40 15.96 -17.92
N GLU A 53 10.00 16.31 -19.06
CA GLU A 53 10.05 17.71 -19.51
C GLU A 53 8.65 18.24 -19.83
N PHE A 54 7.74 17.43 -20.35
CA PHE A 54 6.39 17.86 -20.70
C PHE A 54 5.32 17.53 -19.66
N ASP A 55 5.66 16.73 -18.65
CA ASP A 55 4.74 16.17 -17.64
C ASP A 55 3.55 15.43 -18.27
N VAL A 56 3.87 14.55 -19.22
CA VAL A 56 2.90 13.69 -19.91
C VAL A 56 3.42 12.27 -20.00
N SER A 57 2.53 11.31 -20.12
CA SER A 57 2.87 9.89 -20.19
C SER A 57 3.57 9.53 -21.52
N ILE A 58 4.32 8.44 -21.57
CA ILE A 58 5.02 8.01 -22.79
C ILE A 58 4.01 7.63 -23.88
N ASN A 59 2.93 6.96 -23.51
CA ASN A 59 1.83 6.64 -24.44
C ASN A 59 1.21 7.91 -25.04
N THR A 60 1.12 8.99 -24.27
CA THR A 60 0.71 10.30 -24.78
C THR A 60 1.67 10.82 -25.84
N LEU A 61 2.98 10.74 -25.59
CA LEU A 61 4.00 11.12 -26.58
C LEU A 61 3.91 10.28 -27.86
N LEU A 62 3.57 9.01 -27.74
CA LEU A 62 3.43 8.07 -28.86
C LEU A 62 2.09 8.19 -29.61
N GLY A 63 1.11 8.88 -29.05
CA GLY A 63 -0.19 9.14 -29.69
C GLY A 63 -1.12 7.92 -29.73
N GLU A 64 -0.91 6.96 -28.83
CA GLU A 64 -1.79 5.79 -28.70
C GLU A 64 -3.13 6.18 -28.03
N PRO A 65 -4.26 5.59 -28.46
CA PRO A 65 -5.54 5.81 -27.79
C PRO A 65 -5.47 5.28 -26.34
N ARG A 66 -5.72 6.17 -25.37
CA ARG A 66 -5.68 5.84 -23.94
C ARG A 66 -6.86 4.95 -23.55
N GLU A 67 -6.67 3.64 -23.66
CA GLU A 67 -7.52 2.61 -23.05
C GLU A 67 -6.83 1.96 -21.83
N LEU A 68 -5.95 2.73 -21.16
CA LEU A 68 -5.29 2.27 -19.96
C LEU A 68 -6.27 2.22 -18.79
N ILE A 69 -6.15 1.18 -17.98
CA ILE A 69 -6.86 1.05 -16.70
C ILE A 69 -5.84 0.85 -15.59
N CYS A 70 -6.14 1.43 -14.42
CA CYS A 70 -5.36 1.22 -13.22
C CYS A 70 -5.34 -0.27 -12.86
N GLN A 71 -4.16 -0.87 -12.79
CA GLN A 71 -3.93 -2.26 -12.43
C GLN A 71 -4.11 -2.55 -10.93
N CYS A 72 -4.55 -1.57 -10.14
CA CYS A 72 -4.93 -1.74 -8.74
C CYS A 72 -6.45 -1.64 -8.54
N CYS A 73 -7.10 -0.60 -9.05
CA CYS A 73 -8.54 -0.36 -8.83
C CYS A 73 -9.43 -0.49 -10.07
N GLY A 74 -8.86 -0.71 -11.25
CA GLY A 74 -9.60 -0.83 -12.52
C GLY A 74 -10.11 0.49 -13.08
N MET A 75 -9.84 1.62 -12.43
CA MET A 75 -10.26 2.93 -12.90
C MET A 75 -9.55 3.28 -14.23
N PRO A 76 -10.29 3.75 -15.26
CA PRO A 76 -9.69 4.22 -16.49
C PRO A 76 -8.74 5.41 -16.30
N LEU A 77 -7.60 5.38 -16.98
CA LEU A 77 -6.58 6.42 -16.96
C LEU A 77 -6.68 7.31 -18.21
N TYR A 78 -7.83 8.00 -18.35
CA TYR A 78 -8.10 8.85 -19.51
C TYR A 78 -7.20 10.09 -19.59
N ASP A 79 -6.67 10.54 -18.44
CA ASP A 79 -5.87 11.75 -18.33
C ASP A 79 -4.58 11.55 -17.53
N ASP A 80 -3.49 12.21 -17.94
CA ASP A 80 -2.20 12.06 -17.26
C ASP A 80 -2.23 12.61 -15.83
N SER A 81 -3.14 13.54 -15.50
CA SER A 81 -3.28 14.09 -14.14
C SER A 81 -3.84 13.11 -13.12
N VAL A 82 -4.34 11.95 -13.56
CA VAL A 82 -4.79 10.86 -12.67
C VAL A 82 -3.78 9.72 -12.56
N ILE A 83 -2.68 9.76 -13.33
CA ILE A 83 -1.64 8.74 -13.35
C ILE A 83 -0.75 8.88 -12.10
N GLY A 84 -0.37 7.74 -11.51
CA GLY A 84 0.51 7.67 -10.35
C GLY A 84 1.97 7.97 -10.70
N ARG A 85 2.84 8.02 -9.69
CA ARG A 85 4.26 8.31 -9.87
C ARG A 85 5.18 7.31 -9.18
N ASP A 86 6.29 7.00 -9.84
CA ASP A 86 7.41 6.25 -9.26
C ASP A 86 8.22 7.13 -8.30
N GLN A 87 9.16 6.53 -7.54
CA GLN A 87 10.03 7.26 -6.60
C GLN A 87 10.85 8.38 -7.27
N ASP A 88 11.20 8.19 -8.54
CA ASP A 88 11.97 9.15 -9.33
C ASP A 88 11.09 10.26 -9.93
N GLY A 89 9.78 10.27 -9.65
CA GLY A 89 8.80 11.25 -10.13
C GLY A 89 8.22 10.96 -11.51
N ASP A 90 8.65 9.89 -12.16
CA ASP A 90 8.12 9.43 -13.46
C ASP A 90 6.67 9.00 -13.36
N LEU A 91 5.90 9.27 -14.42
CA LEU A 91 4.51 8.82 -14.51
C LEU A 91 4.46 7.29 -14.67
N ASN A 92 3.68 6.65 -13.82
CA ASN A 92 3.45 5.21 -13.82
C ASN A 92 2.11 4.89 -14.47
N GLU A 93 2.14 4.53 -15.76
CA GLU A 93 0.95 4.25 -16.58
C GLU A 93 0.13 3.03 -16.14
N ASP A 94 0.63 2.21 -15.21
CA ASP A 94 -0.11 1.06 -14.67
C ASP A 94 -1.07 1.48 -13.56
N TYR A 95 -0.85 2.60 -12.87
CA TYR A 95 -1.59 2.92 -11.65
C TYR A 95 -2.10 4.36 -11.63
N CYS A 96 -3.23 4.58 -10.95
CA CYS A 96 -3.70 5.93 -10.67
C CYS A 96 -3.01 6.51 -9.42
N LYS A 97 -2.95 7.84 -9.33
CA LYS A 97 -2.32 8.57 -8.22
C LYS A 97 -2.90 8.28 -6.83
N TRP A 98 -4.10 7.70 -6.75
CA TRP A 98 -4.72 7.31 -5.49
C TRP A 98 -4.33 5.91 -5.04
N CYS A 99 -3.98 5.03 -5.99
CA CYS A 99 -3.54 3.68 -5.69
C CYS A 99 -2.02 3.57 -5.56
N TYR A 100 -1.29 4.48 -6.21
CA TYR A 100 0.16 4.49 -6.23
C TYR A 100 0.72 5.91 -6.32
N ALA A 101 1.53 6.29 -5.35
CA ALA A 101 2.16 7.61 -5.28
C ALA A 101 3.58 7.47 -4.72
N ASP A 102 4.53 8.13 -5.39
CA ASP A 102 5.94 8.21 -5.00
C ASP A 102 6.55 6.83 -4.67
N GLY A 103 6.26 5.85 -5.52
CA GLY A 103 6.78 4.48 -5.35
C GLY A 103 5.99 3.59 -4.38
N THR A 104 4.94 4.11 -3.74
CA THR A 104 4.25 3.44 -2.63
C THR A 104 2.80 3.14 -2.99
N TYR A 105 2.37 1.90 -2.70
CA TYR A 105 0.98 1.49 -2.84
C TYR A 105 0.13 1.95 -1.65
N THR A 106 -1.07 2.44 -1.93
CA THR A 106 -1.99 2.93 -0.89
C THR A 106 -2.81 1.80 -0.24
N TYR A 107 -3.09 0.73 -0.99
CA TYR A 107 -4.03 -0.32 -0.58
C TYR A 107 -3.35 -1.68 -0.55
N HIS A 108 -3.46 -2.37 0.58
CA HIS A 108 -2.90 -3.73 0.76
C HIS A 108 -4.00 -4.78 1.02
N ASN A 109 -5.24 -4.34 1.14
CA ASN A 109 -6.40 -5.19 1.38
C ASN A 109 -7.47 -4.89 0.33
N MET A 110 -8.02 -5.95 -0.27
CA MET A 110 -9.00 -5.82 -1.36
C MET A 110 -10.33 -5.25 -0.85
N ASP A 111 -10.78 -5.66 0.33
CA ASP A 111 -12.01 -5.16 0.95
C ASP A 111 -11.91 -3.67 1.29
N ASP A 112 -10.74 -3.20 1.75
CA ASP A 112 -10.50 -1.77 1.99
C ASP A 112 -10.63 -0.96 0.71
N LEU A 113 -10.02 -1.44 -0.39
CA LEU A 113 -10.15 -0.78 -1.69
C LEU A 113 -11.60 -0.80 -2.19
N ILE A 114 -12.30 -1.93 -2.07
CA ILE A 114 -13.72 -2.06 -2.43
C ILE A 114 -14.55 -1.02 -1.66
N ASN A 115 -14.34 -0.90 -0.35
CA ASN A 115 -15.06 0.06 0.50
C ASN A 115 -14.87 1.51 0.06
N VAL A 116 -13.71 1.86 -0.49
CA VAL A 116 -13.45 3.19 -1.04
C VAL A 116 -14.09 3.34 -2.42
N CYS A 117 -13.83 2.43 -3.35
CA CYS A 117 -14.34 2.52 -4.72
C CYS A 117 -15.87 2.55 -4.79
N VAL A 118 -16.53 1.71 -4.00
CA VAL A 118 -18.00 1.61 -3.98
C VAL A 118 -18.66 2.95 -3.67
N LYS A 119 -18.11 3.74 -2.73
CA LYS A 119 -18.63 5.08 -2.40
C LYS A 119 -18.66 6.03 -3.59
N HIS A 120 -17.78 5.82 -4.58
CA HIS A 120 -17.67 6.64 -5.77
C HIS A 120 -18.38 6.05 -7.00
N MET A 121 -18.78 4.78 -6.95
CA MET A 121 -19.47 4.10 -8.04
C MET A 121 -21.00 4.16 -7.91
N VAL A 122 -21.51 4.22 -6.68
CA VAL A 122 -22.96 4.21 -6.42
C VAL A 122 -23.63 5.45 -6.99
N ASN A 123 -24.69 5.22 -7.76
CA ASN A 123 -25.54 6.26 -8.34
C ASN A 123 -26.95 5.70 -8.55
N GLU A 124 -27.87 6.50 -9.10
CA GLU A 124 -29.28 6.12 -9.30
C GLU A 124 -29.46 4.81 -10.11
N ASN A 125 -28.49 4.44 -10.94
CA ASN A 125 -28.52 3.26 -11.80
C ASN A 125 -27.57 2.14 -11.35
N PHE A 126 -26.84 2.31 -10.25
CA PHE A 126 -25.83 1.34 -9.80
C PHE A 126 -25.79 1.28 -8.27
N THR A 127 -26.34 0.19 -7.70
CA THR A 127 -26.48 0.05 -6.24
C THR A 127 -25.17 -0.32 -5.55
N GLU A 128 -25.15 -0.18 -4.22
CA GLU A 128 -23.97 -0.58 -3.43
C GLU A 128 -23.66 -2.07 -3.58
N GLU A 129 -24.68 -2.94 -3.55
CA GLU A 129 -24.46 -4.38 -3.72
C GLU A 129 -23.92 -4.71 -5.11
N GLN A 130 -24.43 -4.04 -6.16
CA GLN A 130 -23.96 -4.21 -7.54
C GLN A 130 -22.51 -3.77 -7.69
N ALA A 131 -22.15 -2.62 -7.10
CA ALA A 131 -20.78 -2.11 -7.11
C ALA A 131 -19.82 -3.06 -6.39
N ARG A 132 -20.22 -3.58 -5.22
CA ARG A 132 -19.41 -4.55 -4.48
C ARG A 132 -19.21 -5.85 -5.25
N ALA A 133 -20.27 -6.39 -5.84
CA ALA A 133 -20.20 -7.61 -6.64
C ALA A 133 -19.27 -7.43 -7.84
N TYR A 134 -19.43 -6.34 -8.59
CA TYR A 134 -18.58 -6.01 -9.73
C TYR A 134 -17.09 -5.89 -9.33
N MET A 135 -16.79 -5.16 -8.26
CA MET A 135 -15.40 -4.99 -7.82
C MET A 135 -14.77 -6.32 -7.37
N LYS A 136 -15.53 -7.20 -6.71
CA LYS A 136 -15.05 -8.54 -6.30
C LYS A 136 -14.69 -9.43 -7.49
N GLU A 137 -15.38 -9.27 -8.62
CA GLU A 137 -15.04 -9.99 -9.85
C GLU A 137 -13.86 -9.32 -10.59
N LEU A 138 -13.80 -7.98 -10.60
CA LEU A 138 -12.78 -7.22 -11.32
C LEU A 138 -11.40 -7.31 -10.67
N LEU A 139 -11.28 -7.01 -9.37
CA LEU A 139 -9.99 -6.80 -8.72
C LEU A 139 -9.02 -7.99 -8.85
N PRO A 140 -9.44 -9.27 -8.72
CA PRO A 140 -8.55 -10.42 -8.92
C PRO A 140 -7.96 -10.53 -10.33
N THR A 141 -8.58 -9.88 -11.33
CA THR A 141 -8.09 -9.88 -12.72
C THR A 141 -6.99 -8.86 -12.96
N LEU A 142 -6.73 -7.95 -12.03
CA LEU A 142 -5.75 -6.88 -12.16
C LEU A 142 -4.36 -7.30 -11.66
N ASP A 143 -3.31 -6.77 -12.29
CA ASP A 143 -1.95 -7.26 -12.06
C ASP A 143 -1.42 -7.02 -10.64
N TYR A 144 -1.84 -5.95 -9.96
CA TYR A 144 -1.51 -5.72 -8.55
C TYR A 144 -1.96 -6.90 -7.68
N TRP A 145 -3.22 -7.29 -7.82
CA TRP A 145 -3.83 -8.33 -6.99
C TRP A 145 -3.33 -9.73 -7.35
N LYS A 146 -3.05 -10.01 -8.64
CA LYS A 146 -2.40 -11.27 -9.04
C LYS A 146 -1.00 -11.42 -8.43
N ARG A 147 -0.23 -10.33 -8.35
CA ARG A 147 1.10 -10.34 -7.72
C ARG A 147 0.97 -10.44 -6.20
N TYR A 148 0.03 -9.68 -5.62
CA TYR A 148 -0.26 -9.72 -4.20
C TYR A 148 -0.68 -11.12 -3.77
N GLU A 149 -1.55 -11.83 -4.51
CA GLU A 149 -1.96 -13.20 -4.20
C GLU A 149 -0.81 -14.21 -4.28
N LYS A 150 0.12 -14.04 -5.22
CA LYS A 150 1.32 -14.91 -5.33
C LYS A 150 2.32 -14.72 -4.19
N LEU A 151 2.37 -13.52 -3.63
CA LEU A 151 3.24 -13.17 -2.50
C LEU A 151 2.53 -13.34 -1.15
N SER A 152 1.22 -13.24 -1.15
CA SER A 152 0.32 -13.54 -0.04
C SER A 152 0.33 -15.04 0.18
N ASP A 153 0.25 -15.46 1.43
CA ASP A 153 0.11 -16.86 1.79
C ASP A 153 -1.33 -17.37 1.59
N HIS A 154 -2.03 -16.88 0.56
CA HIS A 154 -3.45 -17.11 0.31
C HIS A 154 -4.35 -16.76 1.51
N GLY A 155 -3.96 -15.76 2.30
CA GLY A 155 -4.69 -15.33 3.49
C GLY A 155 -4.53 -16.29 4.68
N GLN A 156 -3.62 -17.28 4.61
CA GLN A 156 -3.33 -18.17 5.73
C GLN A 156 -2.87 -17.38 6.96
N PHE A 157 -2.14 -16.27 6.80
CA PHE A 157 -1.70 -15.44 7.89
C PHE A 157 -2.85 -14.69 8.55
N GLU A 158 -3.77 -14.14 7.75
CA GLU A 158 -4.95 -13.46 8.27
C GLU A 158 -5.93 -14.45 8.93
N GLU A 159 -6.08 -15.65 8.38
CA GLU A 159 -6.86 -16.72 9.00
C GLU A 159 -6.21 -17.20 10.31
N PHE A 160 -4.89 -17.33 10.34
CA PHE A 160 -4.12 -17.63 11.55
C PHE A 160 -4.26 -16.52 12.61
N LYS A 161 -4.24 -15.24 12.20
CA LYS A 161 -4.51 -14.10 13.10
C LYS A 161 -5.92 -14.15 13.67
N LYS A 162 -6.93 -14.49 12.87
CA LYS A 162 -8.31 -14.68 13.36
C LYS A 162 -8.40 -15.81 14.38
N GLN A 163 -7.80 -16.97 14.08
CA GLN A 163 -7.75 -18.11 15.00
C GLN A 163 -7.06 -17.73 16.33
N LEU A 164 -5.98 -16.97 16.26
CA LEU A 164 -5.30 -16.44 17.46
C LEU A 164 -6.20 -15.51 18.26
N ILE A 165 -6.91 -14.59 17.60
CA ILE A 165 -7.84 -13.67 18.24
C ILE A 165 -8.99 -14.42 18.93
N GLU A 166 -9.56 -15.42 18.26
CA GLU A 166 -10.58 -16.30 18.85
C GLU A 166 -10.03 -17.03 20.07
N GLU A 167 -8.85 -17.66 19.94
CA GLU A 167 -8.20 -18.39 21.03
C GLU A 167 -7.93 -17.50 22.25
N ILE A 168 -7.48 -16.25 22.03
CA ILE A 168 -7.22 -15.28 23.10
C ILE A 168 -8.53 -14.88 23.80
N ASN A 169 -9.58 -14.58 23.05
CA ASN A 169 -10.87 -14.18 23.60
C ASN A 169 -11.54 -15.32 24.39
N ASP A 170 -11.32 -16.57 23.98
CA ASP A 170 -11.80 -17.78 24.66
C ASP A 170 -11.06 -18.09 25.98
N LEU A 171 -9.97 -17.37 26.30
CA LEU A 171 -9.31 -17.49 27.61
C LEU A 171 -10.13 -16.87 28.74
N HIS A 172 -11.14 -16.03 28.42
CA HIS A 172 -12.03 -15.38 29.38
C HIS A 172 -11.27 -14.68 30.53
N ILE A 173 -10.23 -13.91 30.20
CA ILE A 173 -9.45 -13.15 31.17
C ILE A 173 -10.28 -11.98 31.71
N GLU A 174 -10.44 -11.91 33.03
CA GLU A 174 -11.22 -10.87 33.70
C GLU A 174 -10.61 -9.47 33.45
N GLY A 175 -11.43 -8.53 32.96
CA GLY A 175 -11.05 -7.15 32.68
C GLY A 175 -10.32 -6.91 31.36
N LEU A 176 -9.93 -7.96 30.64
CA LEU A 176 -9.37 -7.85 29.29
C LEU A 176 -10.53 -7.62 28.30
N PRO A 177 -10.56 -6.49 27.57
CA PRO A 177 -11.59 -6.27 26.56
C PRO A 177 -11.42 -7.22 25.38
N LYS A 178 -12.48 -7.37 24.60
CA LYS A 178 -12.46 -8.17 23.37
C LYS A 178 -11.32 -7.71 22.45
N VAL A 179 -10.44 -8.63 22.12
CA VAL A 179 -9.36 -8.40 21.15
C VAL A 179 -9.95 -8.46 19.75
N GLU A 180 -9.83 -7.37 18.99
CA GLU A 180 -10.34 -7.29 17.61
C GLU A 180 -9.20 -7.29 16.57
N THR A 181 -7.98 -6.96 16.98
CA THR A 181 -6.85 -6.81 16.07
C THR A 181 -5.54 -7.19 16.76
N LEU A 182 -4.63 -7.81 15.99
CA LEU A 182 -3.24 -8.04 16.37
C LEU A 182 -2.32 -7.38 15.34
N TYR A 183 -1.32 -6.64 15.84
CA TYR A 183 -0.28 -5.97 15.06
C TYR A 183 1.03 -6.77 15.12
N ALA A 184 1.87 -6.61 14.10
CA ALA A 184 3.23 -7.12 14.13
C ALA A 184 4.10 -6.23 15.02
N LEU A 185 4.61 -6.76 16.12
CA LEU A 185 5.42 -6.06 17.11
C LEU A 185 6.80 -6.69 17.20
N VAL A 186 7.85 -5.87 17.11
CA VAL A 186 9.24 -6.34 17.23
C VAL A 186 9.56 -6.57 18.69
N GLY A 187 10.09 -7.75 19.03
CA GLY A 187 10.38 -8.18 20.40
C GLY A 187 11.13 -7.12 21.20
N LYS A 188 12.16 -6.49 20.62
CA LYS A 188 12.96 -5.45 21.27
C LYS A 188 12.12 -4.32 21.91
N ASP A 189 11.00 -3.95 21.30
CA ASP A 189 10.18 -2.82 21.73
C ASP A 189 9.16 -3.21 22.82
N ILE A 190 8.93 -4.51 23.01
CA ILE A 190 7.87 -5.05 23.88
C ILE A 190 8.36 -6.13 24.87
N ASN A 191 9.67 -6.41 24.91
CA ASN A 191 10.26 -7.46 25.74
C ASN A 191 10.42 -7.01 27.20
N LEU A 192 9.31 -6.89 27.90
CA LEU A 192 9.29 -6.50 29.31
C LEU A 192 9.92 -7.59 30.19
N ALA A 193 10.58 -7.16 31.26
CA ALA A 193 11.14 -8.07 32.27
C ALA A 193 10.13 -8.28 33.41
N TYR A 194 9.58 -9.48 33.50
CA TYR A 194 8.51 -9.79 34.45
C TYR A 194 9.09 -10.29 35.78
N PRO A 195 8.64 -9.75 36.93
CA PRO A 195 9.10 -10.17 38.24
C PRO A 195 8.63 -11.58 38.57
N LEU A 196 9.52 -12.38 39.15
CA LEU A 196 9.27 -13.74 39.62
C LEU A 196 9.27 -13.79 41.16
N PRO A 197 8.63 -14.81 41.77
CA PRO A 197 8.59 -14.96 43.24
C PRO A 197 9.96 -15.06 43.93
N ASN A 198 11.01 -15.43 43.18
CA ASN A 198 12.38 -15.51 43.69
C ASN A 198 13.12 -14.16 43.68
N GLY A 199 12.46 -13.06 43.31
CA GLY A 199 13.02 -11.71 43.25
C GLY A 199 13.79 -11.38 41.97
N ASN A 200 13.94 -12.33 41.04
CA ASN A 200 14.50 -12.06 39.72
C ASN A 200 13.42 -11.54 38.77
N ALA A 201 13.83 -10.79 37.74
CA ALA A 201 12.97 -10.43 36.62
C ALA A 201 13.48 -11.08 35.34
N VAL A 202 12.60 -11.61 34.50
CA VAL A 202 12.97 -12.31 33.27
C VAL A 202 12.19 -11.79 32.05
N PRO A 203 12.87 -11.48 30.94
CA PRO A 203 12.22 -11.33 29.64
C PRO A 203 11.80 -12.70 29.08
N PHE A 204 10.67 -12.75 28.38
CA PHE A 204 10.18 -13.97 27.72
C PHE A 204 10.32 -13.93 26.20
N LEU A 205 10.58 -12.76 25.62
CA LEU A 205 10.66 -12.59 24.16
C LEU A 205 12.12 -12.56 23.69
N ASP A 206 12.29 -12.77 22.40
CA ASP A 206 13.55 -12.58 21.68
C ASP A 206 13.49 -11.22 20.97
N ASP A 207 14.47 -10.36 21.24
CA ASP A 207 14.51 -9.00 20.72
C ASP A 207 14.53 -8.93 19.18
N GLN A 208 15.00 -10.00 18.51
CA GLN A 208 15.10 -10.06 17.05
C GLN A 208 13.89 -10.70 16.36
N LYS A 209 12.89 -11.17 17.13
CA LYS A 209 11.70 -11.80 16.57
C LYS A 209 10.51 -10.84 16.52
N THR A 210 9.64 -11.06 15.55
CA THR A 210 8.35 -10.38 15.45
C THR A 210 7.26 -11.26 16.05
N TYR A 211 6.40 -10.64 16.84
CA TYR A 211 5.25 -11.25 17.50
C TYR A 211 3.96 -10.59 17.02
N LEU A 212 2.84 -11.28 17.18
CA LEU A 212 1.51 -10.67 16.98
C LEU A 212 1.00 -10.17 18.33
N GLY A 213 0.55 -8.92 18.42
CA GLY A 213 0.10 -8.39 19.71
C GLY A 213 -0.73 -7.13 19.66
N ASN A 214 -1.25 -6.74 20.81
CA ASN A 214 -2.00 -5.50 21.00
C ASN A 214 -1.90 -5.03 22.46
N GLN A 215 -2.05 -3.71 22.67
CA GLN A 215 -2.22 -3.10 23.98
C GLN A 215 -3.65 -2.60 24.11
N LEU A 216 -4.31 -2.96 25.21
CA LEU A 216 -5.74 -2.68 25.43
C LEU A 216 -5.96 -2.08 26.81
N GLU A 217 -6.81 -1.06 26.91
CA GLU A 217 -7.21 -0.50 28.20
C GLU A 217 -8.10 -1.50 28.96
N CYS A 218 -7.92 -1.59 30.28
CA CYS A 218 -8.74 -2.47 31.13
C CYS A 218 -10.22 -2.04 31.10
N GLU A 219 -11.15 -2.99 30.97
CA GLU A 219 -12.60 -2.70 30.97
C GLU A 219 -13.08 -2.05 32.27
N PHE A 220 -12.40 -2.34 33.39
CA PHE A 220 -12.72 -1.76 34.69
C PHE A 220 -12.14 -0.35 34.88
N GLY A 221 -11.40 0.16 33.90
CA GLY A 221 -10.62 1.39 34.01
C GLY A 221 -9.39 1.24 34.91
N GLY A 222 -8.68 2.34 35.13
CA GLY A 222 -7.45 2.40 35.94
C GLY A 222 -6.23 2.82 35.13
N GLU A 223 -5.06 2.77 35.77
CA GLU A 223 -3.78 3.21 35.17
C GLU A 223 -3.02 2.09 34.45
N ARG A 224 -3.53 0.85 34.53
CA ARG A 224 -2.92 -0.34 33.92
C ARG A 224 -3.63 -0.72 32.64
N CYS A 225 -2.86 -1.14 31.65
CA CYS A 225 -3.35 -1.73 30.41
C CYS A 225 -2.93 -3.20 30.30
N PHE A 226 -3.61 -3.93 29.42
CA PHE A 226 -3.25 -5.29 29.04
C PHE A 226 -2.32 -5.26 27.84
N GLY A 227 -1.24 -6.03 27.91
CA GLY A 227 -0.48 -6.47 26.74
C GLY A 227 -0.86 -7.89 26.37
N VAL A 228 -1.34 -8.08 25.15
CA VAL A 228 -1.66 -9.37 24.56
C VAL A 228 -0.61 -9.69 23.51
N LEU A 229 0.00 -10.86 23.60
CA LEU A 229 1.05 -11.32 22.70
C LEU A 229 0.82 -12.77 22.29
N ALA A 230 1.04 -13.05 21.01
CA ALA A 230 0.99 -14.36 20.39
C ALA A 230 2.31 -14.62 19.66
N GLY A 231 3.04 -15.60 20.15
CA GLY A 231 4.15 -16.24 19.45
C GLY A 231 3.69 -17.43 18.63
N MET A 232 4.63 -18.07 17.92
CA MET A 232 4.32 -19.27 17.14
C MET A 232 3.81 -20.42 18.02
N ASP A 233 4.34 -20.56 19.24
CA ASP A 233 4.14 -21.67 20.15
C ASP A 233 3.63 -21.25 21.54
N PHE A 234 3.22 -19.98 21.71
CA PHE A 234 2.68 -19.50 22.98
C PHE A 234 1.74 -18.30 22.83
N LEU A 235 0.89 -18.10 23.85
CA LEU A 235 0.19 -16.85 24.15
C LEU A 235 0.72 -16.30 25.48
N LEU A 236 0.90 -14.99 25.55
CA LEU A 236 1.30 -14.26 26.74
C LEU A 236 0.35 -13.09 26.93
N ILE A 237 -0.27 -13.01 28.10
CA ILE A 237 -1.09 -11.89 28.53
C ILE A 237 -0.47 -11.31 29.79
N ALA A 238 -0.29 -10.00 29.80
CA ALA A 238 0.28 -9.27 30.92
C ALA A 238 -0.51 -8.00 31.19
N THR A 239 -0.36 -7.44 32.39
CA THR A 239 -0.72 -6.04 32.65
C THR A 239 0.52 -5.23 32.97
N TYR A 240 0.47 -3.94 32.68
CA TYR A 240 1.52 -2.99 33.05
C TYR A 240 0.95 -1.59 33.13
N GLU A 241 1.65 -0.71 33.81
CA GLU A 241 1.40 0.73 33.80
C GLU A 241 1.91 1.36 32.50
N LYS A 242 1.65 2.65 32.32
CA LYS A 242 2.13 3.42 31.19
C LYS A 242 3.64 3.17 30.93
N ASP A 243 3.99 3.08 29.65
CA ASP A 243 5.36 2.83 29.18
C ASP A 243 5.95 1.45 29.58
N GLY A 244 5.09 0.47 29.92
CA GLY A 244 5.52 -0.90 30.21
C GLY A 244 6.07 -1.10 31.62
N ILE A 245 5.78 -0.16 32.53
CA ILE A 245 6.30 -0.15 33.89
C ILE A 245 5.51 -1.14 34.77
N ASN A 246 6.20 -1.72 35.76
CA ASN A 246 5.65 -2.69 36.72
C ASN A 246 4.86 -3.83 36.04
N PRO A 247 5.47 -4.55 35.09
CA PRO A 247 4.76 -5.58 34.35
C PRO A 247 4.40 -6.76 35.24
N GLU A 248 3.20 -7.27 35.09
CA GLU A 248 2.69 -8.45 35.78
C GLU A 248 2.20 -9.45 34.75
N LEU A 249 2.74 -10.66 34.83
CA LEU A 249 2.32 -11.75 33.97
C LEU A 249 0.96 -12.26 34.45
N VAL A 250 -0.06 -12.15 33.60
CA VAL A 250 -1.42 -12.66 33.89
C VAL A 250 -1.53 -14.11 33.44
N LEU A 251 -1.06 -14.40 32.23
CA LEU A 251 -1.12 -15.74 31.64
C LEU A 251 0.05 -15.97 30.70
N TYR A 252 0.61 -17.17 30.78
CA TYR A 252 1.46 -17.74 29.74
C TYR A 252 0.92 -19.12 29.39
N LYS A 253 0.48 -19.31 28.14
CA LYS A 253 -0.07 -20.58 27.65
C LYS A 253 0.77 -21.05 26.48
N LYS A 254 1.35 -22.25 26.60
CA LYS A 254 2.00 -22.92 25.47
C LYS A 254 0.93 -23.44 24.51
N ARG A 255 1.15 -23.24 23.20
CA ARG A 255 0.29 -23.70 22.11
C ARG A 255 0.85 -24.97 21.47
#